data_AF-A0A0C9YLC1-F1
#
_entry.id   AF-A0A0C9YLC1-F1
#
_cell.length_a   1.000
_cell.length_b   1.000
_cell.length_c   1.000
_cell.angle_alpha   90.00
_cell.angle_beta   90.00
_cell.angle_gamma   90.00
#
_symmetry.space_group_name_H-M   'P 1'
#
loop_
_entity.id
_entity.type
_entity.pdbx_description
1 polymer ?
#
loop_
_entity_poly.entity_id
_entity_poly.type
_entity_poly.pdbx_seq_one_letter_code
_entity_poly.pdbx_strand_id
1 'polypeptide(L)'
;KKRDSPPNALYRTFYRQCYPPPTPSTSSRRICHLKRDILQPQPIPQSNPSIPPAVLPPPIMNFLGASLEMSTDVIDDFWDILQDYVWKIPVFPLTSMDFQLCKQFGWPCGLI
;
A
#
# COMPACT_ATOMS: atom_id res chain seq x y z
N LYS A 1 19.17 4.84 23.08
CA LYS A 1 17.79 5.14 23.50
C LYS A 1 17.49 6.60 23.13
N LYS A 2 16.85 6.83 21.98
CA LYS A 2 16.09 8.03 21.56
C LYS A 2 15.73 7.86 20.08
N ARG A 3 14.57 7.26 19.82
CA ARG A 3 13.85 7.47 18.56
C ARG A 3 12.76 8.47 18.91
N ASP A 4 13.13 9.74 18.96
CA ASP A 4 12.18 10.83 19.11
C ASP A 4 11.74 11.26 17.71
N SER A 5 10.41 11.39 17.57
CA SER A 5 9.61 11.77 16.39
C SER A 5 9.25 10.66 15.37
N PRO A 6 7.96 10.59 15.01
CA PRO A 6 7.42 11.56 14.06
C PRO A 6 6.21 12.34 14.62
N PRO A 7 6.15 13.69 14.52
CA PRO A 7 4.91 14.41 14.66
C PRO A 7 4.32 14.64 13.27
N ASN A 8 4.35 13.65 12.38
CA ASN A 8 3.74 13.82 11.06
C ASN A 8 2.26 13.48 11.18
N ALA A 9 1.39 14.40 10.80
CA ALA A 9 -0.06 14.22 10.85
C ALA A 9 -0.50 12.91 10.16
N LEU A 10 0.25 12.48 9.15
CA LEU A 10 0.11 11.20 8.45
C LEU A 10 0.16 9.99 9.40
N TYR A 11 1.11 9.94 10.34
CA TYR A 11 1.23 8.81 11.29
C TYR A 11 0.01 8.73 12.22
N ARG A 12 -0.53 9.88 12.66
CA ARG A 12 -1.74 9.93 13.50
C ARG A 12 -3.01 9.59 12.72
N THR A 13 -3.16 10.09 11.49
CA THR A 13 -4.27 9.73 10.59
C THR A 13 -4.23 8.24 10.25
N PHE A 14 -3.03 7.70 10.01
CA PHE A 14 -2.79 6.29 9.75
C PHE A 14 -3.19 5.41 10.93
N TYR A 15 -2.73 5.73 12.15
CA TYR A 15 -3.11 4.96 13.34
C TYR A 15 -4.64 4.94 13.55
N ARG A 16 -5.33 6.06 13.28
CA ARG A 16 -6.80 6.12 13.32
C ARG A 16 -7.48 5.25 12.25
N GLN A 17 -6.87 5.08 11.07
CA GLN A 17 -7.43 4.28 9.98
C GLN A 17 -7.06 2.79 10.05
N CYS A 18 -5.92 2.44 10.66
CA CYS A 18 -5.38 1.08 10.63
C CYS A 18 -5.57 0.29 11.92
N TYR A 19 -5.88 0.91 13.07
CA TYR A 19 -6.07 0.18 14.34
C TYR A 19 -7.04 0.88 15.33
N PRO A 20 -8.11 0.22 15.82
CA PRO A 20 -8.79 -0.95 15.27
C PRO A 20 -10.20 -0.58 14.76
N PRO A 21 -10.37 -0.35 13.45
CA PRO A 21 -11.65 -0.64 12.82
C PRO A 21 -11.78 -2.17 12.61
N PRO A 22 -13.00 -2.74 12.64
CA PRO A 22 -13.24 -4.17 12.36
C PRO A 22 -12.92 -4.56 10.90
N THR A 23 -12.58 -3.60 10.04
CA THR A 23 -12.31 -3.77 8.61
C THR A 23 -11.06 -2.98 8.20
N PRO A 24 -10.21 -3.52 7.31
CA PRO A 24 -9.02 -2.82 6.83
C PRO A 24 -9.38 -1.54 6.07
N SER A 25 -8.44 -0.60 6.02
CA SER A 25 -8.59 0.63 5.23
C SER A 25 -8.75 0.33 3.73
N THR A 26 -9.34 1.28 3.00
CA THR A 26 -9.60 1.20 1.55
C THR A 26 -8.28 1.02 0.76
N SER A 27 -7.19 1.70 1.16
CA SER A 27 -5.86 1.51 0.54
C SER A 27 -5.25 0.16 0.90
N SER A 28 -5.32 -0.27 2.16
CA SER A 28 -4.78 -1.58 2.58
C SER A 28 -5.46 -2.74 1.84
N ARG A 29 -6.78 -2.67 1.61
CA ARG A 29 -7.49 -3.65 0.79
C ARG A 29 -6.92 -3.73 -0.62
N ARG A 30 -6.80 -2.60 -1.32
CA ARG A 30 -6.28 -2.58 -2.70
C ARG A 30 -4.85 -3.11 -2.78
N ILE A 31 -3.96 -2.67 -1.90
CA ILE A 31 -2.55 -3.10 -1.90
C ILE A 31 -2.45 -4.62 -1.64
N CYS A 32 -3.35 -5.21 -0.84
CA CYS A 32 -3.35 -6.65 -0.63
C CYS A 32 -3.66 -7.47 -1.89
N HIS A 33 -4.47 -6.94 -2.79
CA HIS A 33 -4.71 -7.58 -4.09
C HIS A 33 -3.52 -7.42 -5.04
N LEU A 34 -2.76 -6.34 -4.90
CA LEU A 34 -1.57 -6.05 -5.71
C LEU A 34 -0.29 -6.78 -5.25
N LYS A 35 -0.34 -7.66 -4.24
CA LYS A 35 0.87 -8.37 -3.74
C LYS A 35 1.63 -9.08 -4.86
N ARG A 36 0.92 -9.64 -5.84
CA ARG A 36 1.53 -10.29 -7.01
C ARG A 36 2.19 -9.27 -7.92
N ASP A 37 1.51 -8.19 -8.25
CA ASP A 37 2.04 -7.11 -9.09
C ASP A 37 3.22 -6.39 -8.44
N ILE A 38 3.25 -6.34 -7.10
CA ILE A 38 4.35 -5.83 -6.29
C ILE A 38 5.60 -6.72 -6.44
N LEU A 39 5.45 -8.06 -6.45
CA LEU A 39 6.56 -9.01 -6.47
C LEU A 39 7.10 -9.33 -7.87
N GLN A 40 6.24 -9.29 -8.89
CA GLN A 40 6.60 -9.67 -10.26
C GLN A 40 7.78 -8.87 -10.86
N PRO A 41 7.89 -7.54 -10.68
CA PRO A 41 9.01 -6.76 -11.20
C PRO A 41 10.24 -6.77 -10.28
N GLN A 42 10.20 -7.44 -9.12
CA GLN A 42 11.31 -7.44 -8.17
C GLN A 42 12.43 -8.38 -8.63
N PRO A 43 13.70 -8.05 -8.33
CA PRO A 43 14.81 -8.99 -8.49
C PRO A 43 14.53 -10.33 -7.79
N ILE A 44 15.04 -11.44 -8.32
CA ILE A 44 14.83 -12.80 -7.77
C ILE A 44 15.07 -12.88 -6.25
N PRO A 45 16.11 -12.26 -5.66
CA PRO A 45 16.32 -12.28 -4.20
C PRO A 45 15.20 -11.59 -3.38
N GLN A 46 14.49 -10.66 -4.00
CA GLN A 46 13.43 -9.84 -3.39
C GLN A 46 12.02 -10.31 -3.78
N SER A 47 11.89 -11.29 -4.67
CA SER A 47 10.60 -11.89 -5.07
C SER A 47 10.18 -13.01 -4.11
N ASN A 48 10.30 -12.77 -2.80
CA ASN A 48 9.90 -13.72 -1.77
C ASN A 48 8.46 -13.45 -1.34
N PRO A 49 7.49 -14.36 -1.57
CA PRO A 49 6.10 -14.13 -1.19
C PRO A 49 5.87 -14.00 0.32
N SER A 50 6.83 -14.43 1.15
CA SER A 50 6.73 -14.35 2.61
C SER A 50 7.19 -13.01 3.18
N ILE A 51 7.85 -12.16 2.38
CA ILE A 51 8.48 -10.92 2.84
C ILE A 51 8.07 -9.78 1.89
N PRO A 52 7.56 -8.65 2.40
CA PRO A 52 7.29 -7.49 1.54
C PRO A 52 8.60 -6.94 0.96
N PRO A 53 8.62 -6.48 -0.31
CA PRO A 53 9.80 -5.82 -0.84
C PRO A 53 9.99 -4.45 -0.19
N ALA A 54 11.23 -4.01 -0.06
CA ALA A 54 11.56 -2.71 0.52
C ALA A 54 11.06 -1.54 -0.32
N VAL A 55 11.00 -1.69 -1.65
CA VAL A 55 10.62 -0.61 -2.57
C VAL A 55 9.47 -1.07 -3.45
N LEU A 56 8.47 -0.20 -3.58
CA LEU A 56 7.34 -0.45 -4.49
C LEU A 56 7.73 -0.22 -5.95
N PRO A 57 7.21 -1.03 -6.87
CA PRO A 57 7.34 -0.76 -8.30
C PRO A 57 6.73 0.60 -8.67
N PRO A 58 7.35 1.36 -9.61
CA PRO A 58 6.83 2.68 -10.02
C PRO A 58 5.35 2.71 -10.44
N PRO A 59 4.81 1.72 -11.17
CA PRO A 59 3.37 1.70 -11.50
C PRO A 59 2.46 1.69 -10.25
N ILE A 60 2.91 1.03 -9.17
CA ILE A 60 2.14 0.89 -7.93
C ILE A 60 2.27 2.16 -7.09
N MET A 61 3.46 2.78 -7.05
CA MET A 61 3.64 4.09 -6.43
C MET A 61 2.76 5.15 -7.09
N ASN A 62 2.72 5.19 -8.43
CA ASN A 62 1.90 6.13 -9.18
C ASN A 62 0.41 5.90 -8.94
N PHE A 63 -0.03 4.63 -8.94
CA PHE A 63 -1.41 4.27 -8.64
C PHE A 63 -1.82 4.70 -7.22
N LEU A 64 -1.00 4.40 -6.22
CA LEU A 64 -1.28 4.77 -4.83
C LEU A 64 -1.26 6.28 -4.65
N GLY A 65 -0.29 6.97 -5.22
CA GLY A 65 -0.18 8.43 -5.20
C GLY A 65 -1.40 9.09 -5.83
N ALA A 66 -1.82 8.64 -7.02
CA ALA A 66 -3.02 9.15 -7.67
C ALA A 66 -4.31 8.84 -6.90
N SER A 67 -4.46 7.62 -6.36
CA SER A 67 -5.67 7.21 -5.63
C SER A 67 -5.81 7.81 -4.23
N LEU A 68 -4.71 8.29 -3.65
CA LEU A 68 -4.65 8.93 -2.33
C LEU A 68 -4.37 10.43 -2.39
N GLU A 69 -4.20 10.98 -3.59
CA GLU A 69 -3.82 12.38 -3.83
C GLU A 69 -2.52 12.76 -3.09
N MET A 70 -1.52 11.86 -3.14
CA MET A 70 -0.21 11.99 -2.49
C MET A 70 0.92 11.95 -3.52
N SER A 71 2.04 12.60 -3.22
CA SER A 71 3.26 12.46 -4.02
C SER A 71 3.88 11.07 -3.83
N THR A 72 4.65 10.62 -4.82
CA THR A 72 5.34 9.32 -4.77
C THR A 72 6.32 9.22 -3.59
N ASP A 73 6.96 10.33 -3.20
CA ASP A 73 7.84 10.36 -2.03
C ASP A 73 7.08 10.05 -0.73
N VAL A 74 5.87 10.58 -0.59
CA VAL A 74 5.00 10.30 0.55
C VAL A 74 4.48 8.86 0.50
N ILE A 75 4.29 8.29 -0.69
CA ILE A 75 3.89 6.88 -0.85
C ILE A 75 5.01 5.92 -0.46
N ASP A 76 6.27 6.29 -0.69
CA ASP A 76 7.43 5.50 -0.26
C ASP A 76 7.49 5.43 1.29
N ASP A 77 7.41 6.60 1.95
CA ASP A 77 7.28 6.68 3.41
C ASP A 77 6.06 5.91 3.93
N PHE A 78 4.94 5.96 3.20
CA PHE A 78 3.71 5.26 3.53
C PHE A 78 3.87 3.73 3.44
N TRP A 79 4.59 3.25 2.43
CA TRP A 79 4.89 1.83 2.25
C TRP A 79 5.77 1.31 3.39
N ASP A 80 6.78 2.06 3.80
CA ASP A 80 7.66 1.70 4.92
C ASP A 80 6.89 1.42 6.21
N ILE A 81 5.80 2.16 6.44
CA ILE A 81 4.93 2.01 7.61
C ILE A 81 3.93 0.86 7.42
N LEU A 82 3.38 0.70 6.21
CA LEU A 82 2.23 -0.17 5.96
C LEU A 82 2.60 -1.60 5.51
N GLN A 83 3.79 -1.80 4.95
CA GLN A 83 4.20 -3.03 4.29
C GLN A 83 3.97 -4.28 5.13
N ASP A 84 4.39 -4.25 6.40
CA ASP A 84 4.25 -5.37 7.33
C ASP A 84 2.78 -5.73 7.61
N TYR A 85 1.93 -4.71 7.72
CA TYR A 85 0.51 -4.90 7.98
C TYR A 85 -0.18 -5.50 6.75
N VAL A 86 -0.01 -4.88 5.58
CA VAL A 86 -0.59 -5.38 4.32
C VAL A 86 -0.12 -6.81 4.05
N TRP A 87 1.16 -7.12 4.32
CA TRP A 87 1.67 -8.46 4.07
C TRP A 87 1.01 -9.52 4.96
N LYS A 88 0.70 -9.19 6.21
CA LYS A 88 0.15 -10.11 7.22
C LYS A 88 -1.37 -10.26 7.19
N ILE A 89 -2.11 -9.25 6.70
CA ILE A 89 -3.57 -9.36 6.66
C ILE A 89 -4.06 -10.32 5.57
N PRO A 90 -5.20 -11.02 5.80
CA PRO A 90 -5.84 -11.81 4.75
C PRO A 90 -6.36 -10.90 3.64
N VAL A 91 -6.58 -11.46 2.46
CA VAL A 91 -7.18 -10.73 1.34
C VAL A 91 -8.66 -10.50 1.64
N PHE A 92 -9.08 -9.24 1.66
CA PHE A 92 -10.48 -8.86 1.85
C PHE A 92 -11.14 -8.56 0.50
N PRO A 93 -12.45 -8.81 0.32
CA PRO A 93 -13.15 -8.46 -0.90
C PRO A 93 -13.02 -6.97 -1.23
N LEU A 94 -12.77 -6.66 -2.50
CA LEU A 94 -12.81 -5.28 -2.98
C LEU A 94 -14.24 -4.74 -2.93
N THR A 95 -14.41 -3.52 -2.46
CA THR A 95 -15.69 -2.81 -2.50
C THR A 95 -15.91 -2.15 -3.86
N SER A 96 -17.13 -1.70 -4.16
CA SER A 96 -17.42 -0.96 -5.40
C SER A 96 -16.53 0.28 -5.56
N MET A 97 -16.19 0.96 -4.46
CA MET A 97 -15.27 2.10 -4.46
C MET A 97 -13.85 1.69 -4.82
N ASP A 98 -13.38 0.55 -4.30
CA ASP A 98 -12.06 0.02 -4.62
C ASP A 98 -11.94 -0.27 -6.13
N PHE A 99 -12.97 -0.87 -6.72
CA PHE A 99 -13.03 -1.14 -8.16
C PHE A 99 -13.00 0.15 -8.99
N GLN A 100 -13.72 1.20 -8.58
CA GLN A 100 -13.68 2.47 -9.32
C GLN A 100 -12.28 3.08 -9.32
N LEU A 101 -11.60 3.06 -8.17
CA LEU A 101 -10.24 3.58 -8.06
C LEU A 101 -9.23 2.73 -8.85
N CYS A 102 -9.34 1.40 -8.80
CA CYS A 102 -8.50 0.52 -9.64
C CYS A 102 -8.75 0.75 -11.13
N LYS A 103 -10.01 0.95 -11.55
CA LYS A 103 -10.35 1.26 -12.94
C LYS A 103 -9.81 2.62 -13.39
N GLN A 104 -9.94 3.63 -12.54
CA GLN A 104 -9.54 5.00 -12.86
C GLN A 104 -8.02 5.17 -12.88
N PHE A 105 -7.31 4.57 -11.93
CA PHE A 105 -5.87 4.84 -11.72
C PHE A 105 -4.98 3.62 -11.91
N GLY A 106 -5.49 2.40 -11.71
CA GLY A 106 -4.70 1.17 -11.76
C GLY A 106 -4.57 0.58 -13.18
N TRP A 107 -5.67 0.52 -13.93
CA TRP A 107 -5.67 -0.02 -15.29
C TRP A 107 -4.74 0.71 -16.27
N PRO A 108 -4.65 2.06 -16.25
CA PRO A 108 -3.67 2.78 -17.08
C PRO A 108 -2.21 2.39 -16.74
N CYS A 109 -1.97 1.89 -15.53
CA CYS A 109 -0.66 1.43 -15.07
C CYS A 109 -0.44 -0.08 -15.29
N GLY A 110 -1.38 -0.79 -15.92
CA GLY A 110 -1.30 -2.23 -16.15
C GLY A 110 -1.53 -3.09 -14.90
N LEU A 111 -2.10 -2.53 -13.83
CA LEU A 111 -2.45 -3.25 -12.61
C LEU A 111 -3.80 -3.95 -12.78
N ILE A 112 -3.88 -5.23 -12.40
CA ILE A 112 -5.05 -6.11 -12.62
C ILE A 112 -5.66 -6.61 -11.32
#